data_AF-A0A9E3NKE2-F1
#
_entry.id   AF-A0A9E3NKE2-F1
#
_cell.length_a   1.000
_cell.length_b   1.000
_cell.length_c   1.000
_cell.angle_alpha   90.00
_cell.angle_beta   90.00
_cell.angle_gamma   90.00
#
_symmetry.space_group_name_H-M   'P 1'
#
loop_
_entity.id
_entity.type
_entity.pdbx_description
1 polymer ?
#
loop_
_entity_poly.entity_id
_entity_poly.type
_entity_poly.pdbx_seq_one_letter_code
_entity_poly.pdbx_strand_id
1 'polypeptide(L)'
;MRLLYFLIGFVLLGCGGSLNEEQRKQMREARELKSIKKVSEAEITELTFSRGRDIMKEIIRSPKAIDSLEAMHQVRISWLTPGSSGGSEVEKQLIDAYLNSILSGTPVSDNVQRLGEDSLLYSRPVTRELPDGTVAVDGTWNISLSRKQLVLSIEK
;
A
#
# COMPACT_ATOMS: atom_id res chain seq x y z
N MET A 1 -12.78 -30.01 -58.89
CA MET A 1 -12.29 -30.75 -57.71
C MET A 1 -10.81 -30.47 -57.39
N ARG A 2 -9.86 -30.52 -58.33
CA ARG A 2 -8.43 -30.20 -58.07
C ARG A 2 -8.14 -28.75 -57.64
N LEU A 3 -8.91 -27.77 -58.14
CA LEU A 3 -8.73 -26.34 -57.79
C LEU A 3 -9.18 -25.98 -56.36
N LEU A 4 -10.12 -26.76 -55.78
CA LEU A 4 -10.68 -26.48 -54.45
C LEU A 4 -9.68 -26.83 -53.33
N TYR A 5 -8.85 -27.85 -53.55
CA TYR A 5 -7.80 -28.27 -52.61
C TYR A 5 -6.62 -27.28 -52.55
N PHE A 6 -6.33 -26.57 -53.64
CA PHE A 6 -5.30 -25.53 -53.65
C PHE A 6 -5.69 -24.28 -52.86
N LEU A 7 -6.99 -23.93 -52.83
CA LEU A 7 -7.49 -22.77 -52.10
C LEU A 7 -7.53 -22.99 -50.57
N ILE A 8 -7.74 -24.23 -50.12
CA ILE A 8 -7.72 -24.60 -48.70
C ILE A 8 -6.29 -24.69 -48.15
N GLY A 9 -5.30 -25.03 -48.98
CA GLY A 9 -3.89 -25.04 -48.59
C GLY A 9 -3.31 -23.66 -48.27
N PHE A 10 -3.84 -22.59 -48.89
CA PHE A 10 -3.35 -21.22 -48.70
C PHE A 10 -3.82 -20.58 -47.38
N VAL A 11 -4.95 -21.02 -46.84
CA VAL A 11 -5.53 -20.48 -45.59
C VAL A 11 -4.78 -20.96 -44.34
N LEU A 12 -4.07 -22.09 -44.42
CA LEU A 12 -3.34 -22.68 -43.28
C LEU A 12 -1.91 -22.12 -43.08
N LEU A 13 -1.38 -21.32 -44.02
CA LEU A 13 -0.06 -20.67 -43.90
C LEU A 13 -0.13 -19.25 -43.30
N GLY A 14 -1.32 -18.76 -42.95
CA GLY A 14 -1.56 -17.40 -42.45
C GLY A 14 -1.41 -17.21 -40.93
N CYS A 15 -1.07 -18.24 -40.16
CA CYS A 15 -0.92 -18.15 -38.69
C CYS A 15 0.50 -17.69 -38.29
N GLY A 16 0.94 -16.57 -38.84
CA GLY A 16 2.26 -15.96 -38.62
C GLY A 16 2.15 -14.57 -38.01
N GLY A 17 1.35 -14.41 -36.95
CA GLY A 17 1.22 -13.14 -36.23
C GLY A 17 2.50 -12.81 -35.48
N SER A 18 3.40 -12.04 -36.10
CA SER A 18 4.56 -11.49 -35.40
C SER A 18 4.07 -10.44 -34.40
N LEU A 19 4.18 -10.74 -33.11
CA LEU A 19 3.91 -9.76 -32.05
C LEU A 19 4.78 -8.52 -32.29
N ASN A 20 4.13 -7.36 -32.40
CA ASN A 20 4.80 -6.06 -32.42
C ASN A 20 5.57 -5.86 -31.11
N GLU A 21 6.62 -5.05 -31.11
CA GLU A 21 7.51 -4.83 -29.97
C GLU A 21 6.74 -4.32 -28.74
N GLU A 22 5.74 -3.46 -28.95
CA GLU A 22 4.78 -3.00 -27.94
C GLU A 22 4.00 -4.16 -27.30
N GLN A 23 3.52 -5.11 -28.11
CA GLN A 23 2.75 -6.27 -27.63
C GLN A 23 3.64 -7.25 -26.85
N ARG A 24 4.88 -7.45 -27.29
CA ARG A 24 5.86 -8.26 -26.56
C ARG A 24 6.20 -7.65 -25.21
N LYS A 25 6.37 -6.32 -25.16
CA LYS A 25 6.64 -5.59 -23.93
C LYS A 25 5.47 -5.72 -22.95
N GLN A 26 4.24 -5.45 -23.40
CA GLN A 26 3.04 -5.63 -22.57
C GLN A 26 2.87 -7.07 -22.07
N MET A 27 3.17 -8.08 -22.91
CA MET A 27 3.13 -9.47 -22.49
C MET A 27 4.20 -9.81 -21.45
N ARG A 28 5.39 -9.23 -21.55
CA ARG A 28 6.47 -9.42 -20.57
C ARG A 28 6.11 -8.78 -19.23
N GLU A 29 5.65 -7.54 -19.24
CA GLU A 29 5.18 -6.83 -18.05
C GLU A 29 4.00 -7.57 -17.39
N ALA A 30 3.03 -8.03 -18.19
CA ALA A 30 1.91 -8.82 -17.69
C ALA A 30 2.34 -10.19 -17.13
N ARG A 31 3.42 -10.78 -17.65
CA ARG A 31 3.99 -12.04 -17.14
C ARG A 31 4.71 -11.81 -15.82
N GLU A 32 5.47 -10.73 -15.70
CA GLU A 32 6.15 -10.33 -14.46
C GLU A 32 5.13 -10.03 -13.36
N LEU A 33 4.05 -9.31 -13.68
CA LEU A 33 2.92 -9.03 -12.78
C LEU A 33 2.16 -10.29 -12.32
N LYS A 34 2.18 -11.37 -13.10
CA LYS A 34 1.48 -12.64 -12.80
C LYS A 34 2.39 -13.71 -12.16
N SER A 35 3.66 -13.40 -11.91
CA SER A 35 4.57 -14.34 -11.25
C SER A 35 4.18 -14.52 -9.77
N ILE A 36 4.12 -15.78 -9.31
CA ILE A 36 3.82 -16.08 -7.89
C ILE A 36 5.05 -15.72 -7.06
N LYS A 37 5.01 -14.55 -6.39
CA LYS A 37 6.04 -14.15 -5.44
C LYS A 37 5.77 -14.82 -4.09
N LYS A 38 6.70 -15.66 -3.62
CA LYS A 38 6.73 -16.13 -2.22
C LYS A 38 7.30 -15.02 -1.34
N VAL A 39 6.46 -14.45 -0.48
CA VAL A 39 6.79 -13.35 0.44
C VAL A 39 6.25 -13.72 1.82
N SER A 40 7.03 -13.50 2.87
CA SER A 40 6.59 -13.79 4.25
C SER A 40 5.73 -12.66 4.82
N GLU A 41 4.93 -12.95 5.83
CA GLU A 41 4.15 -11.91 6.51
C GLU A 41 5.02 -10.88 7.23
N ALA A 42 6.15 -11.32 7.79
CA ALA A 42 7.12 -10.43 8.41
C ALA A 42 7.72 -9.45 7.38
N GLU A 43 8.02 -9.94 6.18
CA GLU A 43 8.54 -9.13 5.08
C GLU A 43 7.51 -8.10 4.59
N ILE A 44 6.25 -8.49 4.45
CA ILE A 44 5.16 -7.55 4.11
C ILE A 44 5.01 -6.49 5.22
N THR A 45 5.10 -6.90 6.48
CA THR A 45 4.98 -6.01 7.63
C THR A 45 6.12 -4.99 7.65
N GLU A 46 7.38 -5.44 7.48
CA GLU A 46 8.54 -4.54 7.43
C GLU A 46 8.45 -3.58 6.24
N LEU A 47 8.03 -4.07 5.07
CA LEU A 47 7.85 -3.22 3.91
C LEU A 47 6.75 -2.17 4.13
N THR A 48 5.67 -2.55 4.83
CA THR A 48 4.60 -1.63 5.22
C THR A 48 5.15 -0.54 6.15
N PHE A 49 5.95 -0.92 7.16
CA PHE A 49 6.61 0.05 8.02
C PHE A 49 7.54 0.98 7.24
N SER A 50 8.41 0.44 6.38
CA SER A 50 9.34 1.26 5.60
C SER A 50 8.58 2.24 4.70
N ARG A 51 7.59 1.74 3.94
CA ARG A 51 6.80 2.56 3.02
C ARG A 51 5.98 3.62 3.75
N GLY A 52 5.35 3.24 4.86
CA GLY A 52 4.59 4.15 5.72
C GLY A 52 5.48 5.25 6.31
N ARG A 53 6.67 4.90 6.81
CA ARG A 53 7.66 5.85 7.32
C ARG A 53 8.14 6.83 6.24
N ASP A 54 8.31 6.38 5.01
CA ASP A 54 8.71 7.26 3.90
C ASP A 54 7.60 8.24 3.51
N ILE A 55 6.37 7.77 3.34
CA ILE A 55 5.20 8.64 3.07
C ILE A 55 5.01 9.63 4.23
N MET A 56 5.22 9.20 5.48
CA MET A 56 5.12 10.06 6.65
C MET A 56 6.13 11.23 6.62
N LYS A 57 7.35 11.01 6.14
CA LYS A 57 8.34 12.10 5.96
C LYS A 57 7.82 13.15 4.96
N GLU A 58 7.12 12.72 3.92
CA GLU A 58 6.52 13.60 2.92
C GLU A 58 5.31 14.35 3.48
N ILE A 59 4.45 13.68 4.27
CA ILE A 59 3.35 14.32 5.00
C ILE A 59 3.88 15.42 5.92
N ILE A 60 4.94 15.16 6.69
CA ILE A 60 5.54 16.16 7.59
C ILE A 60 6.08 17.36 6.81
N ARG A 61 6.70 17.12 5.65
CA ARG A 61 7.25 18.19 4.80
C ARG A 61 6.14 19.03 4.15
N SER A 62 5.04 18.39 3.76
CA SER A 62 3.99 18.98 2.94
C SER A 62 2.58 18.57 3.42
N PRO A 63 2.16 18.98 4.65
CA PRO A 63 0.91 18.51 5.24
C PRO A 63 -0.36 18.98 4.52
N LYS A 64 -0.25 19.96 3.60
CA LYS A 64 -1.35 20.44 2.76
C LYS A 64 -1.52 19.65 1.46
N ALA A 65 -0.59 18.75 1.15
CA ALA A 65 -0.55 18.02 -0.12
C ALA A 65 -1.07 16.57 0.01
N ILE A 66 -1.91 16.28 1.01
CA ILE A 66 -2.38 14.92 1.32
C ILE A 66 -3.00 14.25 0.09
N ASP A 67 -3.95 14.91 -0.57
CA ASP A 67 -4.62 14.37 -1.77
C ASP A 67 -3.63 14.04 -2.90
N SER A 68 -2.57 14.85 -3.05
CA SER A 68 -1.51 14.60 -4.04
C SER A 68 -0.63 13.40 -3.66
N LEU A 69 -0.32 13.24 -2.36
CA LEU A 69 0.43 12.09 -1.85
C LEU A 69 -0.39 10.81 -1.96
N GLU A 70 -1.69 10.84 -1.64
CA GLU A 70 -2.60 9.71 -1.84
C GLU A 70 -2.61 9.26 -3.30
N ALA A 71 -2.75 10.20 -4.25
CA ALA A 71 -2.75 9.89 -5.68
C ALA A 71 -1.40 9.35 -6.17
N MET A 72 -0.28 9.97 -5.75
CA MET A 72 1.07 9.59 -6.16
C MET A 72 1.46 8.21 -5.65
N HIS A 73 1.17 7.92 -4.38
CA HIS A 73 1.55 6.66 -3.75
C HIS A 73 0.47 5.58 -3.88
N GLN A 74 -0.71 5.92 -4.42
CA GLN A 74 -1.88 5.04 -4.51
C GLN A 74 -2.31 4.47 -3.14
N VAL A 75 -2.33 5.33 -2.12
CA VAL A 75 -2.69 4.99 -0.73
C VAL A 75 -3.86 5.85 -0.27
N ARG A 76 -4.46 5.47 0.86
CA ARG A 76 -5.39 6.34 1.61
C ARG A 76 -4.70 6.88 2.85
N ILE A 77 -4.77 8.17 3.10
CA ILE A 77 -4.18 8.87 4.24
C ILE A 77 -5.32 9.53 5.03
N SER A 78 -5.40 9.21 6.30
CA SER A 78 -6.38 9.79 7.23
C SER A 78 -5.70 10.34 8.47
N TRP A 79 -6.18 11.48 8.95
CA TRP A 79 -5.87 12.00 10.27
C TRP A 79 -7.01 11.69 11.23
N LEU A 80 -6.70 11.14 12.40
CA LEU A 80 -7.69 10.86 13.43
C LEU A 80 -7.28 11.52 14.75
N THR A 81 -8.20 12.27 15.36
CA THR A 81 -8.01 12.83 16.70
C THR A 81 -8.68 11.96 17.75
N PRO A 82 -8.16 11.93 18.99
CA PRO A 82 -8.81 11.24 20.10
C PRO A 82 -10.27 11.68 20.26
N GLY A 83 -11.17 10.72 20.47
CA GLY A 83 -12.60 10.99 20.66
C GLY A 83 -13.37 11.43 19.41
N SER A 84 -12.75 11.48 18.23
CA SER A 84 -13.48 11.74 16.99
C SER A 84 -14.39 10.56 16.60
N SER A 85 -15.55 10.86 16.01
CA SER A 85 -16.49 9.83 15.54
C SER A 85 -16.07 9.19 14.21
N GLY A 86 -15.15 9.84 13.48
CA GLY A 86 -14.59 9.35 12.22
C GLY A 86 -13.64 8.16 12.39
N GLY A 87 -13.14 7.63 11.27
CA GLY A 87 -12.23 6.49 11.27
C GLY A 87 -12.91 5.13 11.41
N SER A 88 -12.21 4.10 10.98
CA SER A 88 -12.56 2.70 11.16
C SER A 88 -12.37 2.26 12.62
N GLU A 89 -12.98 1.14 12.96
CA GLU A 89 -12.84 0.53 14.29
C GLU A 89 -11.38 0.22 14.65
N VAL A 90 -10.58 -0.23 13.68
CA VAL A 90 -9.15 -0.51 13.88
C VAL A 90 -8.37 0.78 14.17
N GLU A 91 -8.65 1.88 13.47
CA GLU A 91 -8.01 3.18 13.74
C GLU A 91 -8.36 3.71 15.14
N LYS A 92 -9.60 3.51 15.59
CA LYS A 92 -10.07 3.90 16.93
C LYS A 92 -9.38 3.07 18.03
N GLN A 93 -9.29 1.76 17.84
CA GLN A 93 -8.59 0.89 18.79
C GLN A 93 -7.09 1.24 18.91
N LEU A 94 -6.46 1.64 17.79
CA LEU A 94 -5.06 2.07 17.81
C LEU A 94 -4.87 3.38 18.58
N ILE A 95 -5.73 4.38 18.38
CA ILE A 95 -5.59 5.64 19.12
C ILE A 95 -5.81 5.42 20.62
N ASP A 96 -6.76 4.57 21.01
CA ASP A 96 -6.99 4.19 22.41
C ASP A 96 -5.77 3.45 23.00
N ALA A 97 -5.15 2.56 22.23
CA ALA A 97 -3.93 1.87 22.66
C ALA A 97 -2.76 2.84 22.89
N TYR A 98 -2.59 3.86 22.03
CA TYR A 98 -1.58 4.89 22.22
C TYR A 98 -1.85 5.74 23.47
N LEU A 99 -3.11 6.14 23.68
CA LEU A 99 -3.51 6.88 24.89
C LEU A 99 -3.20 6.08 26.15
N ASN A 100 -3.58 4.80 26.18
CA ASN A 100 -3.32 3.92 27.32
C ASN A 100 -1.82 3.69 27.57
N SER A 101 -1.02 3.60 26.49
CA SER A 101 0.44 3.46 26.59
C SER A 101 1.06 4.69 27.25
N ILE A 102 0.66 5.89 26.83
CA ILE A 102 1.14 7.15 27.41
C ILE A 102 0.69 7.31 28.87
N LEU A 103 -0.56 6.97 29.20
CA LEU A 103 -1.06 6.97 30.57
C LEU A 103 -0.27 6.01 31.48
N SER A 104 0.27 4.94 30.91
CA SER A 104 1.11 3.95 31.61
C SER A 104 2.59 4.34 31.65
N GLY A 105 2.98 5.49 31.08
CA GLY A 105 4.38 5.93 30.99
C GLY A 105 5.21 5.17 29.94
N THR A 106 4.56 4.44 29.04
CA THR A 106 5.24 3.68 27.98
C THR A 106 5.37 4.53 26.71
N PRO A 107 6.58 4.64 26.13
CA PRO A 107 6.76 5.31 24.85
C PRO A 107 5.91 4.67 23.75
N VAL A 108 5.29 5.50 22.92
CA VAL A 108 4.53 5.05 21.76
C VAL A 108 5.40 5.05 20.51
N SER A 109 5.23 4.03 19.68
CA SER A 109 5.87 3.91 18.36
C SER A 109 4.82 3.87 17.26
N ASP A 110 5.27 3.90 16.00
CA ASP A 110 4.39 3.53 14.90
C ASP A 110 4.00 2.05 14.96
N ASN A 111 2.90 1.71 14.28
CA ASN A 111 2.34 0.37 14.28
C ASN A 111 1.82 -0.01 12.89
N VAL A 112 1.86 -1.30 12.57
CA VAL A 112 1.20 -1.89 11.40
C VAL A 112 0.10 -2.84 11.84
N GLN A 113 -1.12 -2.65 11.32
CA GLN A 113 -2.23 -3.61 11.46
C GLN A 113 -2.70 -4.10 10.09
N ARG A 114 -3.38 -5.23 10.06
CA ARG A 114 -4.14 -5.65 8.88
C ARG A 114 -5.49 -4.95 8.83
N LEU A 115 -5.91 -4.55 7.64
CA LEU A 115 -7.26 -4.09 7.33
C LEU A 115 -7.90 -5.07 6.35
N GLY A 116 -8.55 -6.09 6.89
CA GLY A 116 -9.06 -7.20 6.09
C GLY A 116 -7.94 -8.01 5.44
N GLU A 117 -8.23 -8.60 4.28
CA GLU A 117 -7.31 -9.49 3.58
C GLU A 117 -6.31 -8.73 2.67
N ASP A 118 -6.76 -7.64 2.07
CA ASP A 118 -6.05 -6.99 0.96
C ASP A 118 -5.31 -5.70 1.34
N SER A 119 -5.44 -5.24 2.57
CA SER A 119 -4.87 -3.95 3.00
C SER A 119 -4.13 -4.04 4.33
N LEU A 120 -3.13 -3.19 4.48
CA LEU A 120 -2.42 -2.96 5.73
C LEU A 120 -2.57 -1.48 6.13
N LEU A 121 -2.61 -1.23 7.42
CA LEU A 121 -2.64 0.11 8.02
C LEU A 121 -1.32 0.38 8.70
N TYR A 122 -0.56 1.33 8.20
CA TYR A 122 0.50 1.98 8.96
C TYR A 122 -0.11 3.12 9.77
N SER A 123 0.17 3.19 11.07
CA SER A 123 -0.32 4.24 11.95
C SER A 123 0.83 4.85 12.74
N ARG A 124 0.88 6.18 12.83
CA ARG A 124 1.88 6.92 13.60
C ARG A 124 1.21 7.96 14.50
N PRO A 125 1.38 7.88 15.83
CA PRO A 125 0.90 8.91 16.73
C PRO A 125 1.75 10.17 16.62
N VAL A 126 1.09 11.33 16.73
CA VAL A 126 1.75 12.62 16.94
C VAL A 126 1.53 12.99 18.39
N THR A 127 2.63 13.11 19.11
CA THR A 127 2.63 13.44 20.52
C THR A 127 3.25 14.80 20.76
N ARG A 128 2.85 15.41 21.87
CA ARG A 128 3.37 16.70 22.31
C ARG A 128 3.58 16.69 23.81
N GLU A 129 4.76 17.13 24.24
CA GLU A 129 5.05 17.35 25.65
C GLU A 129 4.32 18.60 26.16
N LEU A 130 3.71 18.47 27.33
CA LEU A 130 3.00 19.53 28.03
C LEU A 130 3.94 20.23 29.03
N PRO A 131 3.63 21.48 29.44
CA PRO A 131 4.48 22.23 30.39
C PRO A 131 4.65 21.56 31.76
N ASP A 132 3.74 20.67 32.13
CA ASP A 132 3.79 19.86 33.36
C ASP A 132 4.65 18.59 33.22
N GLY A 133 5.28 18.38 32.06
CA GLY A 133 6.10 17.20 31.75
C GLY A 133 5.31 15.97 31.31
N THR A 134 3.98 16.07 31.19
CA THR A 134 3.15 14.98 30.67
C THR A 134 3.16 14.97 29.13
N VAL A 135 2.76 13.86 28.52
CA VAL A 135 2.68 13.72 27.06
C VAL A 135 1.21 13.63 26.65
N ALA A 136 0.82 14.40 25.64
CA ALA A 136 -0.49 14.32 25.01
C ALA A 136 -0.39 13.69 23.61
N VAL A 137 -1.44 12.99 23.17
CA VAL A 137 -1.63 12.55 21.78
C VAL A 137 -2.49 13.59 21.07
N ASP A 138 -1.91 14.33 20.14
CA ASP A 138 -2.66 15.30 19.32
C ASP A 138 -3.50 14.57 18.24
N GLY A 139 -3.04 13.40 17.80
CA GLY A 139 -3.77 12.51 16.89
C GLY A 139 -2.88 11.45 16.26
N THR A 140 -3.43 10.73 15.29
CA THR A 140 -2.73 9.67 14.55
C THR A 140 -2.86 9.90 13.05
N TRP A 141 -1.72 9.81 12.36
CA TRP A 141 -1.70 9.64 10.90
C TRP A 141 -1.85 8.16 10.58
N ASN A 142 -2.79 7.85 9.71
CA ASN A 142 -3.12 6.50 9.30
C ASN A 142 -2.98 6.40 7.78
N ILE A 143 -2.19 5.44 7.31
CA ILE A 143 -1.88 5.22 5.90
C ILE A 143 -2.31 3.79 5.56
N SER A 144 -3.32 3.65 4.71
CA SER A 144 -3.78 2.35 4.21
C SER A 144 -3.05 2.02 2.91
N LEU A 145 -2.35 0.89 2.91
CA LEU A 145 -1.56 0.39 1.79
C LEU A 145 -2.16 -0.91 1.26
N SER A 146 -2.22 -1.05 -0.07
CA SER A 146 -2.60 -2.33 -0.68
C SER A 146 -1.51 -3.36 -0.48
N ARG A 147 -1.89 -4.50 0.09
CA ARG A 147 -1.03 -5.68 0.21
C ARG A 147 -0.50 -6.13 -1.15
N LYS A 148 -1.34 -6.09 -2.19
CA LYS A 148 -0.96 -6.44 -3.55
C LYS A 148 0.14 -5.54 -4.09
N GLN A 149 0.01 -4.22 -3.93
CA GLN A 149 1.04 -3.28 -4.41
C GLN A 149 2.37 -3.48 -3.67
N LEU A 150 2.32 -3.70 -2.35
CA LEU A 150 3.51 -3.99 -1.53
C LEU A 150 4.21 -5.27 -2.00
N VAL A 151 3.47 -6.35 -2.24
CA VAL A 151 4.05 -7.61 -2.76
C VAL A 151 4.64 -7.42 -4.16
N LEU A 152 3.98 -6.63 -5.02
CA LEU A 152 4.49 -6.35 -6.36
C LEU A 152 5.76 -5.50 -6.34
N SER A 153 5.94 -4.59 -5.37
CA SER A 153 7.14 -3.75 -5.26
C SER A 153 8.38 -4.46 -4.74
N ILE A 154 8.27 -5.69 -4.24
CA ILE A 154 9.43 -6.48 -3.83
C ILE A 154 10.17 -6.94 -5.08
N GLU A 155 11.27 -6.26 -5.41
CA GLU A 155 12.25 -6.75 -6.39
C GLU A 155 13.01 -7.94 -5.79
N LYS A 156 13.15 -9.02 -6.56
CA LYS A 156 14.00 -10.16 -6.21
C LYS A 156 15.15 -10.26 -7.19
#